data_AF-A0A8S3QVT3-F1
#
_entry.id   AF-A0A8S3QVT3-F1
#
_cell.length_a   1.000
_cell.length_b   1.000
_cell.length_c   1.000
_cell.angle_alpha   90.00
_cell.angle_beta   90.00
_cell.angle_gamma   90.00
#
_symmetry.space_group_name_H-M   'P 1'
#
loop_
_entity.id
_entity.type
_entity.pdbx_description
1 polymer ?
#
loop_
_entity_poly.entity_id
_entity_poly.type
_entity_poly.pdbx_seq_one_letter_code
_entity_poly.pdbx_strand_id
1 'polypeptide(L)'
;MLINNFNRFLSRTKKHREEHFFCYLCLQGFTDKCKLERHKADCGKFDFQKITLPKEGEVLEFKEYAKTARIPFVIYADFECLTRKVDTCHPNPNMSSTTTYQQMEPYSFGYQRVSIDKRYDKPPVIYRGPDVVENFIRHLLEEEKEIRDILNRIEPMIITEYDKLDYKYAKKCYVCKKAFSSKNYKVKEHDHVTGSIRGISCNNCNLQIKIPKFIPVVIHNLKGFDANLIMSKIGKFKEQDITVIPHNKEKYMSFSIGNLRFIDSLQFLNSSLATLTKNLADEGQKHFNYLSKTFPDPDVFSLLLRKGVFPYDYVDTEQKLEKPCLPSKEDFFNKLGDTHISDEDYQFAQTVWDKLKVKTLGNTPMCILKWM
;
A
#
# COMPACT_ATOMS: atom_id res chain seq x y z
N MET A 1 -1.67 27.54 -34.56
CA MET A 1 -2.79 26.60 -34.73
C MET A 1 -4.02 27.23 -34.07
N LEU A 2 -5.03 27.64 -34.84
CA LEU A 2 -6.27 28.24 -34.32
C LEU A 2 -7.31 27.15 -34.09
N ILE A 3 -7.86 27.04 -32.88
CA ILE A 3 -8.91 26.07 -32.56
C ILE A 3 -10.28 26.71 -32.85
N ASN A 4 -10.88 26.39 -33.99
CA ASN A 4 -12.16 26.97 -34.42
C ASN A 4 -13.39 26.34 -33.72
N ASN A 5 -13.24 25.15 -33.14
CA ASN A 5 -14.28 24.50 -32.37
C ASN A 5 -13.66 23.74 -31.21
N PHE A 6 -13.65 24.37 -30.04
CA PHE A 6 -13.05 23.86 -28.82
C PHE A 6 -13.69 22.55 -28.34
N ASN A 7 -15.02 22.47 -28.38
CA ASN A 7 -15.76 21.27 -27.99
C ASN A 7 -15.39 20.08 -28.88
N ARG A 8 -15.34 20.28 -30.20
CA ARG A 8 -14.94 19.24 -31.16
C ARG A 8 -13.48 18.82 -30.98
N PHE A 9 -12.60 19.76 -30.64
CA PHE A 9 -11.19 19.47 -30.38
C PHE A 9 -11.02 18.53 -29.17
N LEU A 10 -11.68 18.83 -28.04
CA LEU A 10 -11.59 18.01 -26.84
C LEU A 10 -12.37 16.68 -26.94
N SER A 11 -13.47 16.65 -27.68
CA SER A 11 -14.27 15.44 -27.89
C SER A 11 -13.51 14.30 -28.57
N ARG A 12 -12.39 14.57 -29.26
CA ARG A 12 -11.53 13.50 -29.85
C ARG A 12 -11.00 12.52 -28.82
N THR A 13 -10.97 12.90 -27.53
CA THR A 13 -10.52 12.05 -26.42
C THR A 13 -11.59 11.08 -25.91
N LYS A 14 -12.86 11.19 -26.35
CA LYS A 14 -13.97 10.37 -25.84
C LYS A 14 -14.51 9.40 -26.90
N LYS A 15 -14.91 8.20 -26.47
CA LYS A 15 -15.39 7.10 -27.34
C LYS A 15 -16.86 7.23 -27.80
N HIS A 16 -17.62 8.19 -27.28
CA HIS A 16 -19.06 8.34 -27.55
C HIS A 16 -19.35 9.42 -28.61
N ARG A 17 -20.36 9.20 -29.46
CA ARG A 17 -20.74 10.06 -30.60
C ARG A 17 -21.62 11.26 -30.24
N GLU A 18 -21.90 11.49 -28.95
CA GLU A 18 -22.77 12.57 -28.50
C GLU A 18 -22.03 13.92 -28.48
N GLU A 19 -22.78 15.01 -28.66
CA GLU A 19 -22.22 16.36 -28.52
C GLU A 19 -21.86 16.62 -27.06
N HIS A 20 -20.59 16.95 -26.82
CA HIS A 20 -20.08 17.31 -25.50
C HIS A 20 -19.77 18.81 -25.44
N PHE A 21 -20.19 19.46 -24.36
CA PHE A 21 -19.90 20.85 -24.07
C PHE A 21 -18.84 20.92 -22.99
N PHE A 22 -17.74 21.63 -23.23
CA PHE A 22 -16.62 21.70 -22.30
C PHE A 22 -16.56 23.06 -21.61
N CYS A 23 -16.20 23.04 -20.33
CA CYS A 23 -15.85 24.25 -19.61
C CYS A 23 -14.46 24.73 -20.05
N TYR A 24 -14.34 26.00 -20.43
CA TYR A 24 -13.07 26.58 -20.87
C TYR A 24 -12.06 26.75 -19.72
N LEU A 25 -12.52 26.78 -18.47
CA LEU A 25 -11.66 26.97 -17.29
C LEU A 25 -11.04 25.65 -16.81
N CYS A 26 -11.85 24.61 -16.61
CA CYS A 26 -11.39 23.34 -16.03
C CYS A 26 -11.31 22.18 -17.04
N LEU A 27 -11.68 22.41 -18.31
CA LEU A 27 -11.69 21.42 -19.39
C LEU A 27 -12.61 20.20 -19.14
N GLN A 28 -13.51 20.26 -18.15
CA GLN A 28 -14.48 19.21 -17.89
C GLN A 28 -15.57 19.20 -18.98
N GLY A 29 -15.88 18.01 -19.50
CA GLY A 29 -16.89 17.81 -20.55
C GLY A 29 -18.24 17.34 -20.01
N PHE A 30 -19.31 17.97 -20.46
CA PHE A 30 -20.70 17.74 -20.08
C PHE A 30 -21.53 17.27 -21.29
N THR A 31 -22.52 16.42 -21.07
CA THR A 31 -23.44 15.95 -22.12
C THR A 31 -24.59 16.92 -22.40
N ASP A 32 -24.73 17.97 -21.58
CA ASP A 32 -25.87 18.88 -21.61
C ASP A 32 -25.41 20.31 -21.32
N LYS A 33 -25.97 21.27 -22.06
CA LYS A 33 -25.60 22.68 -21.97
C LYS A 33 -26.06 23.31 -20.65
N CYS A 34 -27.23 22.94 -20.11
CA CYS A 34 -27.68 23.43 -18.81
C CYS A 34 -26.77 22.97 -17.67
N LYS A 35 -26.23 21.75 -17.73
CA LYS A 35 -25.22 21.25 -16.78
C LYS A 35 -23.92 22.07 -16.86
N LEU A 36 -23.47 22.42 -18.07
CA LEU A 36 -22.31 23.30 -18.25
C LEU A 36 -22.57 24.68 -17.63
N GLU A 37 -23.72 25.29 -17.87
CA GLU A 37 -24.02 26.62 -17.30
C GLU A 37 -24.09 26.59 -15.77
N ARG A 38 -24.69 25.55 -15.19
CA ARG A 38 -24.68 25.36 -13.73
C ARG A 38 -23.26 25.18 -13.19
N HIS A 39 -22.43 24.43 -13.90
CA HIS A 39 -21.02 24.26 -13.54
C HIS A 39 -20.24 25.58 -13.67
N LYS A 40 -20.43 26.38 -14.73
CA LYS A 40 -19.75 27.67 -14.92
C LYS A 40 -20.02 28.64 -13.78
N ALA A 41 -21.25 28.64 -13.25
CA ALA A 41 -21.63 29.48 -12.11
C ALA A 41 -20.78 29.18 -10.85
N ASP A 42 -20.33 27.94 -10.69
CA ASP A 42 -19.45 27.51 -9.61
C ASP A 42 -17.97 27.61 -10.00
N CYS A 43 -17.58 27.10 -11.17
CA CYS A 43 -16.20 26.95 -11.66
C CYS A 43 -15.45 28.28 -11.84
N GLY A 44 -16.15 29.38 -12.09
CA GLY A 44 -15.55 30.71 -12.14
C GLY A 44 -15.50 31.42 -10.79
N LYS A 45 -16.29 30.97 -9.80
CA LYS A 45 -16.41 31.60 -8.47
C LYS A 45 -15.55 30.92 -7.41
N PHE A 46 -15.44 29.61 -7.52
CA PHE A 46 -14.62 28.77 -6.68
C PHE A 46 -13.48 28.25 -7.55
N ASP A 47 -12.28 28.09 -6.97
CA ASP A 47 -11.18 27.36 -7.59
C ASP A 47 -11.59 25.89 -7.87
N PHE A 48 -10.64 24.98 -8.05
CA PHE A 48 -10.88 23.58 -8.46
C PHE A 48 -11.87 22.75 -7.60
N GLN A 49 -12.35 23.23 -6.45
CA GLN A 49 -13.26 22.50 -5.55
C GLN A 49 -14.36 23.38 -4.94
N LYS A 50 -15.59 22.84 -4.91
CA LYS A 50 -16.74 23.42 -4.21
C LYS A 50 -16.98 22.67 -2.89
N ILE A 51 -16.89 23.38 -1.77
CA ILE A 51 -17.23 22.83 -0.45
C ILE A 51 -18.75 22.92 -0.27
N THR A 52 -19.42 21.78 -0.10
CA THR A 52 -20.85 21.72 0.25
C THR A 52 -20.96 21.12 1.64
N LEU A 53 -21.47 21.91 2.59
CA LEU A 53 -21.72 21.47 3.95
C LEU A 53 -23.12 20.85 4.07
N PRO A 54 -23.33 19.86 4.96
CA PRO A 54 -24.66 19.36 5.26
C PRO A 54 -25.53 20.49 5.83
N LYS A 55 -26.83 20.43 5.57
CA LYS A 55 -27.79 21.38 6.15
C LYS A 55 -27.90 21.17 7.66
N GLU A 56 -28.29 22.21 8.38
CA GLU A 56 -28.57 22.10 9.81
C GLU A 56 -29.64 21.03 10.07
N GLY A 57 -29.31 20.04 10.90
CA GLY A 57 -30.15 18.88 11.19
C GLY A 57 -29.97 17.66 10.26
N GLU A 58 -29.17 17.75 9.19
CA GLU A 58 -28.82 16.57 8.38
C GLU A 58 -27.81 15.68 9.09
N VAL A 59 -28.19 14.42 9.30
CA VAL A 59 -27.30 13.39 9.84
C VAL A 59 -26.63 12.66 8.67
N LEU A 60 -25.29 12.70 8.63
CA LEU A 60 -24.51 11.92 7.69
C LEU A 60 -24.44 10.47 8.17
N GLU A 61 -24.95 9.54 7.37
CA GLU A 61 -24.80 8.10 7.58
C GLU A 61 -23.84 7.50 6.56
N PHE A 62 -23.01 6.56 6.99
CA PHE A 62 -22.18 5.80 6.08
C PHE A 62 -23.05 4.83 5.28
N LYS A 63 -23.06 4.93 3.95
CA LYS A 63 -23.93 4.11 3.09
C LYS A 63 -23.19 2.99 2.37
N GLU A 64 -21.88 3.13 2.23
CA GLU A 64 -21.01 2.25 1.45
C GLU A 64 -20.52 1.05 2.26
N TYR A 65 -21.43 0.40 3.01
CA TYR A 65 -21.11 -0.76 3.84
C TYR A 65 -20.46 -1.92 3.07
N ALA A 66 -20.72 -2.03 1.76
CA ALA A 66 -20.02 -3.00 0.92
C ALA A 66 -18.49 -2.79 0.90
N LYS A 67 -18.01 -1.56 1.08
CA LYS A 67 -16.58 -1.22 1.12
C LYS A 67 -15.90 -1.59 2.44
N THR A 68 -16.66 -2.00 3.45
CA THR A 68 -16.10 -2.52 4.71
C THR A 68 -15.77 -4.00 4.61
N ALA A 69 -16.11 -4.65 3.50
CA ALA A 69 -15.75 -6.03 3.26
C ALA A 69 -14.22 -6.17 3.27
N ARG A 70 -13.72 -7.12 4.07
CA ARG A 70 -12.30 -7.38 4.18
C ARG A 70 -11.76 -7.91 2.85
N ILE A 71 -10.62 -7.39 2.42
CA ILE A 71 -9.95 -7.88 1.22
C ILE A 71 -9.32 -9.24 1.55
N PRO A 72 -9.53 -10.29 0.74
CA PRO A 72 -9.05 -11.63 1.09
C PRO A 72 -7.53 -11.78 1.09
N PHE A 73 -6.84 -11.03 0.22
CA PHE A 73 -5.39 -11.07 0.08
C PHE A 73 -4.81 -9.66 0.10
N VAL A 74 -3.68 -9.49 0.78
CA VAL A 74 -2.89 -8.25 0.81
C VAL A 74 -1.41 -8.64 0.74
N ILE A 75 -0.63 -7.91 -0.03
CA ILE A 75 0.83 -8.09 -0.06
C ILE A 75 1.45 -6.87 0.63
N TYR A 76 2.33 -7.10 1.60
CA TYR A 76 3.15 -6.05 2.22
C TYR A 76 4.55 -6.17 1.66
N ALA A 77 5.17 -5.08 1.26
CA ALA A 77 6.49 -5.09 0.63
C ALA A 77 7.36 -3.92 1.08
N ASP A 78 8.67 -4.11 0.95
CA ASP A 78 9.68 -3.11 1.27
C ASP A 78 10.96 -3.33 0.43
N PHE A 79 11.68 -2.25 0.13
CA PHE A 79 12.94 -2.28 -0.62
C PHE A 79 14.10 -1.82 0.25
N GLU A 80 15.26 -2.40 -0.01
CA GLU A 80 16.53 -1.93 0.55
C GLU A 80 17.40 -1.37 -0.56
N CYS A 81 17.96 -0.18 -0.31
CA CYS A 81 18.76 0.54 -1.28
C CYS A 81 20.17 0.81 -0.78
N LEU A 82 21.14 0.75 -1.70
CA LEU A 82 22.46 1.31 -1.54
C LEU A 82 22.36 2.83 -1.64
N THR A 83 23.16 3.54 -0.86
CA THR A 83 23.27 5.00 -0.92
C THR A 83 24.50 5.39 -1.75
N ARG A 84 24.42 5.19 -3.07
CA ARG A 84 25.52 5.52 -4.00
C ARG A 84 25.85 7.01 -3.89
N LYS A 85 27.08 7.33 -3.55
CA LYS A 85 27.54 8.74 -3.50
C LYS A 85 27.55 9.30 -4.91
N VAL A 86 27.04 10.52 -5.06
CA VAL A 86 27.06 11.26 -6.32
C VAL A 86 28.09 12.37 -6.19
N ASP A 87 29.13 12.32 -7.02
CA ASP A 87 30.09 13.41 -7.11
C ASP A 87 29.46 14.56 -7.91
N THR A 88 29.17 15.66 -7.23
CA THR A 88 28.67 16.89 -7.85
C THR A 88 29.77 17.94 -7.90
N CYS A 89 29.82 18.72 -8.99
CA CYS A 89 30.62 19.93 -9.05
C CYS A 89 30.19 20.93 -7.95
N HIS A 90 31.15 21.69 -7.42
CA HIS A 90 30.87 22.68 -6.37
C HIS A 90 29.77 23.65 -6.83
N PRO A 91 28.67 23.78 -6.06
CA PRO A 91 27.61 24.71 -6.40
C PRO A 91 28.10 26.16 -6.35
N ASN A 92 27.59 26.99 -7.25
CA ASN A 92 27.90 28.41 -7.26
C ASN A 92 27.39 29.06 -5.95
N PRO A 93 28.25 29.69 -5.13
CA PRO A 93 27.86 30.26 -3.84
C PRO A 93 26.83 31.39 -3.93
N ASN A 94 26.61 31.96 -5.12
CA ASN A 94 25.65 33.05 -5.36
C ASN A 94 24.28 32.56 -5.84
N MET A 95 24.04 31.25 -5.93
CA MET A 95 22.76 30.70 -6.37
C MET A 95 22.31 29.57 -5.44
N SER A 96 21.01 29.54 -5.13
CA SER A 96 20.43 28.36 -4.49
C SER A 96 20.55 27.18 -5.46
N SER A 97 21.09 26.08 -4.96
CA SER A 97 21.22 24.84 -5.71
C SER A 97 20.85 23.68 -4.80
N THR A 98 20.24 22.66 -5.39
CA THR A 98 19.98 21.40 -4.71
C THR A 98 21.05 20.43 -5.15
N THR A 99 21.97 20.11 -4.25
CA THR A 99 23.05 19.16 -4.52
C THR A 99 22.56 17.75 -4.22
N THR A 100 22.39 16.93 -5.25
CA THR A 100 22.09 15.50 -5.07
C THR A 100 23.38 14.84 -4.58
N TYR A 101 23.44 14.45 -3.31
CA TYR A 101 24.65 13.85 -2.73
C TYR A 101 24.64 12.32 -2.73
N GLN A 102 23.45 11.71 -2.84
CA GLN A 102 23.24 10.26 -2.88
C GLN A 102 22.17 9.88 -3.91
N GLN A 103 22.41 8.76 -4.58
CA GLN A 103 21.45 8.06 -5.43
C GLN A 103 21.11 6.73 -4.77
N MET A 104 19.81 6.46 -4.63
CA MET A 104 19.35 5.21 -4.03
C MET A 104 19.21 4.13 -5.10
N GLU A 105 19.97 3.06 -4.95
CA GLU A 105 19.98 1.92 -5.87
C GLU A 105 19.46 0.67 -5.14
N PRO A 106 18.29 0.12 -5.52
CA PRO A 106 17.73 -1.04 -4.84
C PRO A 106 18.62 -2.27 -5.06
N TYR A 107 19.03 -2.91 -3.95
CA TYR A 107 19.82 -4.15 -3.97
C TYR A 107 19.04 -5.36 -3.42
N SER A 108 17.95 -5.12 -2.70
CA SER A 108 17.07 -6.19 -2.23
C SER A 108 15.62 -5.73 -2.12
N PHE A 109 14.69 -6.68 -2.14
CA PHE A 109 13.30 -6.47 -1.75
C PHE A 109 12.83 -7.57 -0.81
N GLY A 110 11.79 -7.30 -0.06
CA GLY A 110 11.04 -8.29 0.70
C GLY A 110 9.56 -8.11 0.49
N TYR A 111 8.80 -9.20 0.47
CA TYR A 111 7.34 -9.10 0.60
C TYR A 111 6.74 -10.28 1.35
N GLN A 112 5.62 -10.01 2.03
CA GLN A 112 4.78 -11.00 2.68
C GLN A 112 3.37 -10.96 2.08
N ARG A 113 2.91 -12.12 1.58
CA ARG A 113 1.52 -12.33 1.22
C ARG A 113 0.70 -12.70 2.46
N VAL A 114 -0.31 -11.91 2.76
CA VAL A 114 -1.22 -12.11 3.89
C VAL A 114 -2.59 -12.50 3.34
N SER A 115 -3.13 -13.63 3.82
CA SER A 115 -4.50 -14.04 3.53
C SER A 115 -5.39 -13.98 4.77
N ILE A 116 -6.68 -13.78 4.54
CA ILE A 116 -7.71 -14.00 5.57
C ILE A 116 -7.80 -15.47 5.96
N ASP A 117 -7.50 -16.38 5.02
CA ASP A 117 -7.45 -17.81 5.25
C ASP A 117 -6.00 -18.26 5.39
N LYS A 118 -5.68 -18.78 6.58
CA LYS A 118 -4.33 -19.21 6.94
C LYS A 118 -3.80 -20.37 6.11
N ARG A 119 -4.66 -21.11 5.40
CA ARG A 119 -4.26 -22.12 4.43
C ARG A 119 -3.44 -21.55 3.27
N TYR A 120 -3.60 -20.25 2.96
CA TYR A 120 -2.89 -19.58 1.88
C TYR A 120 -1.76 -18.65 2.35
N ASP A 121 -1.44 -18.63 3.66
CA ASP A 121 -0.25 -17.94 4.15
C ASP A 121 1.00 -18.62 3.56
N LYS A 122 1.90 -17.83 3.00
CA LYS A 122 3.20 -18.29 2.48
C LYS A 122 4.34 -17.78 3.34
N PRO A 123 5.51 -18.43 3.31
CA PRO A 123 6.70 -17.82 3.85
C PRO A 123 7.01 -16.52 3.08
N PRO A 124 7.53 -15.52 3.79
CA PRO A 124 8.08 -14.27 3.28
C PRO A 124 9.07 -14.51 2.15
N VAL A 125 8.96 -13.71 1.09
CA VAL A 125 9.85 -13.78 -0.07
C VAL A 125 10.87 -12.67 0.04
N ILE A 126 12.14 -13.04 -0.03
CA ILE A 126 13.27 -12.14 0.06
C ILE A 126 14.17 -12.38 -1.14
N TYR A 127 14.50 -11.30 -1.84
CA TYR A 127 15.40 -11.34 -2.99
C TYR A 127 16.51 -10.31 -2.81
N ARG A 128 17.74 -10.72 -3.13
CA ARG A 128 18.91 -9.85 -3.23
C ARG A 128 19.72 -10.28 -4.45
N GLY A 129 20.06 -9.33 -5.29
CA GLY A 129 20.74 -9.60 -6.55
C GLY A 129 20.51 -8.49 -7.57
N PRO A 130 20.87 -8.71 -8.85
CA PRO A 130 20.67 -7.74 -9.90
C PRO A 130 19.18 -7.56 -10.24
N ASP A 131 18.85 -6.47 -10.93
CA ASP A 131 17.51 -6.20 -11.48
C ASP A 131 16.38 -6.30 -10.45
N VAL A 132 16.62 -5.79 -9.24
CA VAL A 132 15.74 -5.94 -8.05
C VAL A 132 14.29 -5.56 -8.34
N VAL A 133 14.06 -4.38 -8.90
CA VAL A 133 12.70 -3.88 -9.20
C VAL A 133 11.99 -4.75 -10.24
N GLU A 134 12.74 -5.31 -11.18
CA GLU A 134 12.18 -6.10 -12.28
C GLU A 134 11.81 -7.50 -11.79
N ASN A 135 12.68 -8.12 -10.98
CA ASN A 135 12.37 -9.35 -10.26
C ASN A 135 11.20 -9.17 -9.29
N PHE A 136 11.13 -8.03 -8.61
CA PHE A 136 10.00 -7.69 -7.73
C PHE A 136 8.68 -7.72 -8.48
N ILE A 137 8.58 -7.00 -9.60
CA ILE A 137 7.35 -6.97 -10.41
C ILE A 137 7.02 -8.37 -10.95
N ARG A 138 8.01 -9.15 -11.43
CA ARG A 138 7.78 -10.53 -11.90
C ARG A 138 7.21 -11.42 -10.80
N HIS A 139 7.80 -11.40 -9.61
CA HIS A 139 7.30 -12.17 -8.46
C HIS A 139 5.88 -11.77 -8.09
N LEU A 140 5.57 -10.47 -8.07
CA LEU A 140 4.22 -10.00 -7.77
C LEU A 140 3.20 -10.43 -8.83
N LEU A 141 3.56 -10.48 -10.11
CA LEU A 141 2.69 -10.95 -11.18
C LEU A 141 2.41 -12.47 -11.08
N GLU A 142 3.40 -13.25 -10.62
CA GLU A 142 3.22 -14.67 -10.30
C GLU A 142 2.26 -14.86 -9.12
N GLU A 143 2.43 -14.07 -8.05
CA GLU A 143 1.49 -14.05 -6.91
C GLU A 143 0.09 -13.59 -7.34
N GLU A 144 -0.03 -12.60 -8.23
CA GLU A 144 -1.32 -12.16 -8.79
C GLU A 144 -2.05 -13.34 -9.45
N LYS A 145 -1.35 -14.11 -10.28
CA LYS A 145 -1.92 -15.25 -10.99
C LYS A 145 -2.43 -16.31 -10.02
N GLU A 146 -1.62 -16.70 -9.03
CA GLU A 146 -2.02 -17.70 -8.05
C GLU A 146 -3.19 -17.23 -7.18
N ILE A 147 -3.14 -16.00 -6.68
CA ILE A 147 -4.23 -15.42 -5.88
C ILE A 147 -5.52 -15.39 -6.69
N ARG A 148 -5.47 -15.03 -7.97
CA ARG A 148 -6.66 -15.05 -8.83
C ARG A 148 -7.24 -16.44 -9.03
N ASP A 149 -6.38 -17.45 -9.20
CA ASP A 149 -6.82 -18.84 -9.33
C ASP A 149 -7.52 -19.32 -8.04
N ILE A 150 -7.07 -18.86 -6.87
CA ILE A 150 -7.73 -19.11 -5.58
C ILE A 150 -9.07 -18.37 -5.52
N LEU A 151 -9.10 -17.07 -5.81
CA LEU A 151 -10.31 -16.24 -5.73
C LEU A 151 -11.42 -16.67 -6.72
N ASN A 152 -11.05 -17.35 -7.80
CA ASN A 152 -12.01 -17.93 -8.75
C ASN A 152 -12.69 -19.21 -8.22
N ARG A 153 -12.13 -19.85 -7.19
CA ARG A 153 -12.72 -21.01 -6.54
C ARG A 153 -13.62 -20.52 -5.41
N ILE A 154 -14.92 -20.82 -5.52
CA ILE A 154 -15.88 -20.46 -4.48
C ILE A 154 -15.92 -21.60 -3.45
N GLU A 155 -15.44 -21.33 -2.25
CA GLU A 155 -15.54 -22.28 -1.14
C GLU A 155 -17.00 -22.43 -0.71
N PRO A 156 -17.47 -23.66 -0.44
CA PRO A 156 -18.84 -23.87 0.00
C PRO A 156 -19.06 -23.28 1.39
N MET A 157 -20.28 -22.81 1.62
CA MET A 157 -20.69 -22.20 2.88
C MET A 157 -20.60 -23.22 4.04
N ILE A 158 -19.85 -22.86 5.08
CA ILE A 158 -19.70 -23.61 6.33
C ILE A 158 -20.68 -23.01 7.34
N ILE A 159 -21.62 -23.82 7.84
CA ILE A 159 -22.67 -23.38 8.79
C ILE A 159 -22.47 -24.08 10.13
N THR A 160 -22.22 -23.30 11.18
CA THR A 160 -22.14 -23.78 12.57
C THR A 160 -23.50 -23.76 13.27
N GLU A 161 -23.62 -24.42 14.43
CA GLU A 161 -24.84 -24.32 15.25
C GLU A 161 -25.10 -22.89 15.73
N TYR A 162 -24.04 -22.12 16.01
CA TYR A 162 -24.16 -20.70 16.34
C TYR A 162 -24.79 -19.91 15.19
N ASP A 163 -24.36 -20.15 13.94
CA ASP A 163 -24.89 -19.44 12.77
C ASP A 163 -26.38 -19.77 12.52
N LYS A 164 -26.80 -21.00 12.82
CA LYS A 164 -28.21 -21.40 12.76
C LYS A 164 -29.03 -20.60 13.78
N LEU A 165 -28.53 -20.44 15.01
CA LEU A 165 -29.16 -19.63 16.04
C LEU A 165 -29.18 -18.14 15.65
N ASP A 166 -28.05 -17.60 15.21
CA ASP A 166 -27.94 -16.19 14.80
C ASP A 166 -28.92 -15.89 13.65
N TYR A 167 -28.94 -16.74 12.61
CA TYR A 167 -29.92 -16.61 11.53
C TYR A 167 -31.37 -16.67 12.03
N LYS A 168 -31.68 -17.52 13.03
CA LYS A 168 -33.03 -17.64 13.59
C LYS A 168 -33.46 -16.36 14.30
N TYR A 169 -32.59 -15.80 15.14
CA TYR A 169 -32.91 -14.68 16.03
C TYR A 169 -32.60 -13.30 15.45
N ALA A 170 -31.84 -13.20 14.36
CA ALA A 170 -31.50 -11.93 13.73
C ALA A 170 -32.75 -11.17 13.26
N LYS A 171 -32.93 -9.96 13.80
CA LYS A 171 -34.04 -9.04 13.46
C LYS A 171 -33.62 -7.94 12.49
N LYS A 172 -32.31 -7.65 12.41
CA LYS A 172 -31.73 -6.57 11.62
C LYS A 172 -30.53 -7.07 10.82
N CYS A 173 -30.33 -6.51 9.63
CA CYS A 173 -29.16 -6.75 8.80
C CYS A 173 -27.89 -6.29 9.52
N TYR A 174 -26.87 -7.14 9.65
CA TYR A 174 -25.62 -6.74 10.31
C TYR A 174 -24.85 -5.64 9.54
N VAL A 175 -25.12 -5.50 8.23
CA VAL A 175 -24.46 -4.54 7.33
C VAL A 175 -25.12 -3.17 7.43
N CYS A 176 -26.37 -3.02 6.97
CA CYS A 176 -27.06 -1.72 6.93
C CYS A 176 -27.89 -1.42 8.19
N LYS A 177 -27.92 -2.32 9.17
CA LYS A 177 -28.65 -2.20 10.45
C LYS A 177 -30.18 -2.04 10.33
N LYS A 178 -30.75 -2.16 9.13
CA LYS A 178 -32.20 -2.11 8.88
C LYS A 178 -32.88 -3.43 9.24
N ALA A 179 -34.13 -3.36 9.68
CA ALA A 179 -34.94 -4.54 9.98
C ALA A 179 -35.23 -5.37 8.71
N PHE A 180 -35.37 -6.68 8.88
CA PHE A 180 -35.76 -7.57 7.78
C PHE A 180 -37.25 -7.42 7.45
N SER A 181 -37.59 -7.62 6.18
CA SER A 181 -38.97 -7.60 5.68
C SER A 181 -39.14 -8.61 4.56
N SER A 182 -40.36 -8.77 4.04
CA SER A 182 -40.62 -9.64 2.88
C SER A 182 -39.83 -9.24 1.62
N LYS A 183 -39.60 -7.94 1.42
CA LYS A 183 -38.78 -7.42 0.30
C LYS A 183 -37.28 -7.42 0.61
N ASN A 184 -36.92 -7.22 1.87
CA ASN A 184 -35.54 -7.14 2.35
C ASN A 184 -35.27 -8.31 3.31
N TYR A 185 -35.34 -9.53 2.80
CA TYR A 185 -35.28 -10.75 3.61
C TYR A 185 -33.86 -11.10 4.04
N LYS A 186 -33.76 -11.90 5.10
CA LYS A 186 -32.49 -12.33 5.69
C LYS A 186 -31.78 -13.39 4.84
N VAL A 187 -30.49 -13.19 4.62
CA VAL A 187 -29.58 -14.05 3.86
C VAL A 187 -28.36 -14.37 4.73
N LYS A 188 -27.85 -15.58 4.60
CA LYS A 188 -26.58 -15.99 5.19
C LYS A 188 -25.45 -15.48 4.29
N GLU A 189 -24.83 -14.37 4.67
CA GLU A 189 -23.66 -13.85 3.95
C GLU A 189 -22.42 -14.62 4.42
N HIS A 190 -21.58 -15.02 3.47
CA HIS A 190 -20.41 -15.84 3.73
C HIS A 190 -19.21 -15.35 2.93
N ASP A 191 -18.03 -15.68 3.43
CA ASP A 191 -16.78 -15.46 2.76
C ASP A 191 -16.56 -16.57 1.71
N HIS A 192 -16.33 -16.19 0.45
CA HIS A 192 -16.09 -17.17 -0.63
C HIS A 192 -14.69 -17.80 -0.59
N VAL A 193 -13.79 -17.32 0.26
CA VAL A 193 -12.41 -17.83 0.41
C VAL A 193 -12.27 -18.73 1.65
N THR A 194 -12.99 -18.46 2.74
CA THR A 194 -12.98 -19.32 3.93
C THR A 194 -14.21 -20.21 4.06
N GLY A 195 -15.30 -19.90 3.35
CA GLY A 195 -16.61 -20.54 3.50
C GLY A 195 -17.38 -20.09 4.75
N SER A 196 -16.74 -19.39 5.70
CA SER A 196 -17.36 -18.97 6.98
C SER A 196 -18.47 -17.94 6.78
N ILE A 197 -19.54 -18.06 7.56
CA ILE A 197 -20.56 -17.00 7.70
C ILE A 197 -19.91 -15.76 8.32
N ARG A 198 -20.08 -14.58 7.71
CA ARG A 198 -19.67 -13.31 8.34
C ARG A 198 -20.83 -12.65 9.10
N GLY A 199 -22.06 -12.93 8.69
CA GLY A 199 -23.25 -12.50 9.42
C GLY A 199 -24.54 -12.58 8.61
N ILE A 200 -25.65 -12.21 9.26
CA ILE A 200 -26.98 -12.26 8.66
C ILE A 200 -27.28 -10.93 7.97
N SER A 201 -27.09 -10.90 6.65
CA SER A 201 -27.31 -9.71 5.84
C SER A 201 -28.72 -9.70 5.24
N CYS A 202 -29.13 -8.58 4.67
CA CYS A 202 -30.28 -8.58 3.78
C CYS A 202 -29.84 -8.84 2.34
N ASN A 203 -30.74 -9.38 1.52
CA ASN A 203 -30.49 -9.68 0.10
C ASN A 203 -29.83 -8.52 -0.68
N ASN A 204 -30.27 -7.27 -0.46
CA ASN A 204 -29.67 -6.12 -1.13
C ASN A 204 -28.21 -5.90 -0.71
N CYS A 205 -27.91 -5.91 0.58
CA CYS A 205 -26.54 -5.75 1.07
C CYS A 205 -25.64 -6.89 0.61
N ASN A 206 -26.14 -8.13 0.63
CA ASN A 206 -25.41 -9.31 0.14
C ASN A 206 -24.93 -9.13 -1.31
N LEU A 207 -25.79 -8.62 -2.20
CA LEU A 207 -25.45 -8.39 -3.60
C LEU A 207 -24.44 -7.25 -3.83
N GLN A 208 -24.39 -6.29 -2.90
CA GLN A 208 -23.45 -5.17 -2.96
C GLN A 208 -22.06 -5.56 -2.45
N ILE A 209 -21.96 -6.49 -1.50
CA ILE A 209 -20.69 -7.01 -1.01
C ILE A 209 -20.04 -7.80 -2.14
N LYS A 210 -18.99 -7.22 -2.72
CA LYS A 210 -18.20 -7.81 -3.80
C LYS A 210 -16.75 -7.78 -3.41
N ILE A 211 -16.08 -8.91 -3.60
CA ILE A 211 -14.63 -8.98 -3.47
C ILE A 211 -14.03 -8.07 -4.55
N PRO A 212 -13.16 -7.11 -4.19
CA PRO A 212 -12.47 -6.29 -5.18
C PRO A 212 -11.66 -7.17 -6.13
N LYS A 213 -11.64 -6.80 -7.40
CA LYS A 213 -10.83 -7.51 -8.42
C LYS A 213 -9.33 -7.25 -8.30
N PHE A 214 -8.94 -6.24 -7.53
CA PHE A 214 -7.55 -5.85 -7.36
C PHE A 214 -6.97 -6.48 -6.08
N ILE A 215 -5.65 -6.71 -6.09
CA ILE A 215 -4.87 -7.18 -4.96
C ILE A 215 -4.01 -6.00 -4.47
N PRO A 216 -4.23 -5.51 -3.24
CA PRO A 216 -3.43 -4.41 -2.71
C PRO A 216 -1.99 -4.86 -2.41
N VAL A 217 -1.03 -4.08 -2.90
CA VAL A 217 0.39 -4.12 -2.54
C VAL A 217 0.66 -2.89 -1.68
N VAL A 218 0.93 -3.10 -0.41
CA VAL A 218 1.07 -2.05 0.60
C VAL A 218 2.56 -1.85 0.89
N ILE A 219 3.03 -0.62 0.67
CA ILE A 219 4.39 -0.19 0.98
C ILE A 219 4.29 1.08 1.83
N HIS A 220 5.04 1.16 2.93
CA HIS A 220 4.98 2.32 3.80
C HIS A 220 5.82 3.46 3.23
N ASN A 221 5.23 4.65 3.08
CA ASN A 221 5.85 5.80 2.41
C ASN A 221 6.14 5.57 0.92
N LEU A 222 5.33 4.72 0.26
CA LEU A 222 5.41 4.43 -1.17
C LEU A 222 5.55 5.69 -2.03
N LYS A 223 4.70 6.70 -1.79
CA LYS A 223 4.66 7.94 -2.58
C LYS A 223 5.94 8.76 -2.41
N GLY A 224 6.57 8.68 -1.25
CA GLY A 224 7.78 9.40 -0.91
C GLY A 224 9.04 8.74 -1.46
N PHE A 225 9.01 7.42 -1.69
CA PHE A 225 10.21 6.64 -1.97
C PHE A 225 10.02 5.61 -3.10
N ASP A 226 9.47 4.43 -2.78
CA ASP A 226 9.52 3.24 -3.63
C ASP A 226 8.78 3.38 -4.96
N ALA A 227 7.77 4.26 -5.03
CA ALA A 227 7.04 4.50 -6.26
C ALA A 227 7.97 4.95 -7.39
N ASN A 228 8.99 5.76 -7.09
CA ASN A 228 9.94 6.24 -8.10
C ASN A 228 10.81 5.10 -8.63
N LEU A 229 11.23 4.18 -7.75
CA LEU A 229 12.00 3.00 -8.13
C LEU A 229 11.18 2.12 -9.09
N ILE A 230 9.94 1.83 -8.73
CA ILE A 230 9.04 0.97 -9.53
C ILE A 230 8.70 1.63 -10.87
N MET A 231 8.34 2.91 -10.87
CA MET A 231 7.97 3.65 -12.07
C MET A 231 9.11 3.74 -13.09
N SER A 232 10.37 3.77 -12.64
CA SER A 232 11.52 3.79 -13.54
C SER A 232 11.64 2.54 -14.42
N LYS A 233 11.08 1.40 -13.98
CA LYS A 233 11.17 0.11 -14.68
C LYS A 233 9.86 -0.39 -15.28
N ILE A 234 8.75 0.29 -15.01
CA ILE A 234 7.41 -0.14 -15.43
C ILE A 234 7.30 -0.27 -16.97
N GLY A 235 8.07 0.51 -17.72
CA GLY A 235 8.11 0.46 -19.19
C GLY A 235 8.65 -0.85 -19.78
N LYS A 236 9.22 -1.75 -18.96
CA LYS A 236 9.60 -3.11 -19.37
C LYS A 236 8.42 -4.10 -19.37
N PHE A 237 7.31 -3.75 -18.71
CA PHE A 237 6.12 -4.61 -18.54
C PHE A 237 4.94 -4.06 -19.35
N LYS A 238 5.14 -3.84 -20.65
CA LYS A 238 4.17 -3.21 -21.55
C LYS A 238 2.93 -4.07 -21.81
N GLU A 239 3.05 -5.37 -21.55
CA GLU A 239 1.98 -6.35 -21.66
C GLU A 239 0.96 -6.24 -20.52
N GLN A 240 1.28 -5.54 -19.43
CA GLN A 240 0.38 -5.35 -18.30
C GLN A 240 -0.43 -4.06 -18.46
N ASP A 241 -1.69 -4.10 -18.02
CA ASP A 241 -2.51 -2.91 -17.93
C ASP A 241 -1.99 -2.01 -16.79
N ILE A 242 -1.50 -0.82 -17.14
CA ILE A 242 -0.97 0.14 -16.20
C ILE A 242 -1.96 1.28 -16.00
N THR A 243 -2.33 1.55 -14.75
CA THR A 243 -3.15 2.71 -14.39
C THR A 243 -2.47 3.50 -13.29
N VAL A 244 -2.52 4.83 -13.37
CA VAL A 244 -1.80 5.71 -12.44
C VAL A 244 -2.74 6.81 -11.97
N ILE A 245 -2.75 7.04 -10.65
CA ILE A 245 -3.40 8.18 -10.02
C ILE A 245 -2.29 9.14 -9.55
N PRO A 246 -1.93 10.14 -10.37
CA PRO A 246 -0.88 11.07 -10.02
C PRO A 246 -1.35 11.99 -8.89
N HIS A 247 -0.43 12.35 -7.99
CA HIS A 247 -0.64 13.44 -7.03
C HIS A 247 -0.12 14.76 -7.62
N ASN A 248 1.09 14.71 -8.17
CA ASN A 248 1.72 15.79 -8.91
C ASN A 248 2.64 15.17 -9.99
N LYS A 249 3.53 15.95 -10.60
CA LYS A 249 4.41 15.48 -11.68
C LYS A 249 5.44 14.42 -11.26
N GLU A 250 5.71 14.30 -9.96
CA GLU A 250 6.78 13.45 -9.42
C GLU A 250 6.24 12.36 -8.47
N LYS A 251 5.11 12.63 -7.82
CA LYS A 251 4.53 11.78 -6.78
C LYS A 251 3.23 11.16 -7.26
N TYR A 252 3.09 9.86 -6.97
CA TYR A 252 1.93 9.06 -7.34
C TYR A 252 1.13 8.72 -6.09
N MET A 253 -0.19 9.00 -6.09
CA MET A 253 -1.04 8.64 -4.95
C MET A 253 -1.24 7.13 -4.85
N SER A 254 -1.45 6.50 -6.01
CA SER A 254 -1.58 5.05 -6.18
C SER A 254 -1.38 4.73 -7.67
N PHE A 255 -0.96 3.52 -7.96
CA PHE A 255 -0.89 3.00 -9.32
C PHE A 255 -1.21 1.52 -9.33
N SER A 256 -1.48 0.95 -10.49
CA SER A 256 -1.74 -0.47 -10.66
C SER A 256 -1.00 -1.03 -11.86
N ILE A 257 -0.53 -2.26 -11.72
CA ILE A 257 0.10 -3.07 -12.75
C ILE A 257 -0.71 -4.37 -12.82
N GLY A 258 -1.45 -4.60 -13.90
CA GLY A 258 -2.43 -5.68 -13.95
C GLY A 258 -3.50 -5.48 -12.87
N ASN A 259 -3.74 -6.51 -12.04
CA ASN A 259 -4.66 -6.40 -10.90
C ASN A 259 -3.96 -6.02 -9.59
N LEU A 260 -2.65 -5.80 -9.58
CA LEU A 260 -1.93 -5.36 -8.40
C LEU A 260 -2.10 -3.85 -8.24
N ARG A 261 -2.60 -3.41 -7.07
CA ARG A 261 -2.77 -1.99 -6.75
C ARG A 261 -1.83 -1.57 -5.64
N PHE A 262 -0.91 -0.67 -5.96
CA PHE A 262 0.07 -0.14 -5.01
C PHE A 262 -0.55 0.97 -4.16
N ILE A 263 -0.43 0.82 -2.84
CA ILE A 263 -1.04 1.67 -1.83
C ILE A 263 0.02 2.10 -0.82
N ASP A 264 0.01 3.38 -0.49
CA ASP A 264 0.88 3.96 0.53
C ASP A 264 0.23 3.88 1.91
N SER A 265 0.77 3.07 2.82
CA SER A 265 0.20 2.95 4.17
C SER A 265 0.38 4.22 5.01
N LEU A 266 1.36 5.07 4.72
CA LEU A 266 1.61 6.33 5.45
C LEU A 266 0.44 7.31 5.30
N GLN A 267 -0.33 7.22 4.22
CA GLN A 267 -1.53 8.04 4.01
C GLN A 267 -2.69 7.68 4.95
N PHE A 268 -2.67 6.48 5.53
CA PHE A 268 -3.69 6.00 6.48
C PHE A 268 -3.16 6.00 7.91
N LEU A 269 -1.87 5.69 8.07
CA LEU A 269 -1.15 5.62 9.33
C LEU A 269 -0.03 6.65 9.29
N ASN A 270 -0.35 7.91 9.56
CA ASN A 270 0.55 9.05 9.41
C ASN A 270 1.58 9.13 10.57
N SER A 271 2.40 8.10 10.71
CA SER A 271 3.49 8.00 11.66
C SER A 271 4.55 7.03 11.14
N SER A 272 5.76 7.10 11.68
CA SER A 272 6.83 6.19 11.29
C SER A 272 6.53 4.73 11.68
N LEU A 273 7.05 3.75 10.93
CA LEU A 273 6.98 2.34 11.32
C LEU A 273 7.51 2.08 12.74
N ALA A 274 8.53 2.82 13.19
CA ALA A 274 9.06 2.71 14.54
C ALA A 274 8.01 3.03 15.60
N THR A 275 7.27 4.13 15.41
CA THR A 275 6.21 4.57 16.31
C THR A 275 5.03 3.60 16.27
N LEU A 276 4.61 3.20 15.06
CA LEU A 276 3.49 2.27 14.88
C LEU A 276 3.75 0.93 15.55
N THR A 277 4.97 0.41 15.39
CA THR A 277 5.33 -0.89 15.96
C THR A 277 5.48 -0.82 17.47
N LYS A 278 6.04 0.27 18.00
CA LYS A 278 6.11 0.50 19.45
C LYS A 278 4.70 0.52 20.07
N ASN A 279 3.78 1.30 19.50
CA ASN A 279 2.41 1.38 19.99
C ASN A 279 1.74 -0.01 19.99
N LEU A 280 1.97 -0.81 18.95
CA LEU A 280 1.43 -2.15 18.84
C LEU A 280 2.06 -3.13 19.84
N ALA A 281 3.37 -3.00 20.10
CA ALA A 281 4.07 -3.79 21.11
C ALA A 281 3.56 -3.48 22.52
N ASP A 282 3.25 -2.21 22.81
CA ASP A 282 2.68 -1.75 24.08
C ASP A 282 1.27 -2.34 24.32
N GLU A 283 0.47 -2.57 23.26
CA GLU A 283 -0.84 -3.25 23.35
C GLU A 283 -0.74 -4.78 23.51
N GLY A 284 0.40 -5.36 23.16
CA GLY A 284 0.74 -6.75 23.43
C GLY A 284 1.23 -7.53 22.21
N GLN A 285 2.09 -8.51 22.48
CA GLN A 285 2.80 -9.29 21.47
C GLN A 285 1.90 -10.12 20.53
N LYS A 286 0.64 -10.38 20.91
CA LYS A 286 -0.36 -11.13 20.12
C LYS A 286 -0.65 -10.53 18.73
N HIS A 287 -0.28 -9.26 18.50
CA HIS A 287 -0.52 -8.58 17.24
C HIS A 287 0.51 -8.95 16.15
N PHE A 288 1.65 -9.53 16.54
CA PHE A 288 2.78 -9.86 15.68
C PHE A 288 2.75 -11.31 15.18
N ASN A 289 1.62 -11.72 14.59
CA ASN A 289 1.37 -13.11 14.19
C ASN A 289 2.35 -13.65 13.13
N TYR A 290 2.81 -12.81 12.20
CA TYR A 290 3.75 -13.25 11.15
C TYR A 290 5.20 -13.23 11.64
N LEU A 291 5.56 -12.23 12.45
CA LEU A 291 6.87 -12.13 13.06
C LEU A 291 7.11 -13.31 14.02
N SER A 292 6.15 -13.63 14.89
CA SER A 292 6.25 -14.77 15.82
C SER A 292 6.31 -16.13 15.14
N LYS A 293 5.64 -16.30 13.98
CA LYS A 293 5.77 -17.51 13.15
C LYS A 293 7.17 -17.66 12.54
N THR A 294 7.77 -16.53 12.14
CA THR A 294 9.08 -16.52 11.48
C THR A 294 10.22 -16.66 12.50
N PHE A 295 10.08 -15.99 13.65
CA PHE A 295 11.03 -16.00 14.75
C PHE A 295 10.32 -16.51 16.01
N PRO A 296 10.21 -17.83 16.18
CA PRO A 296 9.52 -18.43 17.31
C PRO A 296 10.33 -18.38 18.62
N ASP A 297 11.64 -18.11 18.54
CA ASP A 297 12.49 -17.92 19.71
C ASP A 297 12.10 -16.63 20.46
N PRO A 298 11.63 -16.72 21.72
CA PRO A 298 11.16 -15.56 22.49
C PRO A 298 12.23 -14.47 22.67
N ASP A 299 13.50 -14.85 22.83
CA ASP A 299 14.59 -13.89 22.99
C ASP A 299 14.75 -13.06 21.71
N VAL A 300 14.80 -13.75 20.57
CA VAL A 300 14.93 -13.12 19.25
C VAL A 300 13.69 -12.29 18.93
N PHE A 301 12.51 -12.85 19.18
CA PHE A 301 11.24 -12.19 18.91
C PHE A 301 11.12 -10.86 19.68
N SER A 302 11.48 -10.85 20.96
CA SER A 302 11.45 -9.63 21.78
C SER A 302 12.36 -8.52 21.24
N LEU A 303 13.52 -8.89 20.67
CA LEU A 303 14.44 -7.96 20.04
C LEU A 303 13.85 -7.35 18.77
N LEU A 304 13.09 -8.13 17.99
CA LEU A 304 12.50 -7.71 16.71
C LEU A 304 11.24 -6.85 16.84
N LEU A 305 10.72 -6.65 18.06
CA LEU A 305 9.63 -5.69 18.31
C LEU A 305 10.10 -4.23 18.27
N ARG A 306 11.42 -4.02 18.23
CA ARG A 306 12.05 -2.71 18.13
C ARG A 306 12.62 -2.51 16.73
N LYS A 307 12.55 -1.28 16.23
CA LYS A 307 13.14 -0.92 14.94
C LYS A 307 14.64 -1.17 14.95
N GLY A 308 15.10 -1.92 13.94
CA GLY A 308 16.52 -2.13 13.69
C GLY A 308 17.28 -0.85 13.37
N VAL A 309 18.58 -0.87 13.66
CA VAL A 309 19.50 0.22 13.31
C VAL A 309 20.41 -0.26 12.19
N PHE A 310 20.58 0.56 11.16
CA PHE A 310 21.33 0.20 9.96
C PHE A 310 22.16 1.38 9.45
N PRO A 311 23.43 1.18 9.06
CA PRO A 311 24.33 2.27 8.68
C PRO A 311 24.14 2.65 7.21
N TYR A 312 23.01 3.31 6.88
CA TYR A 312 22.63 3.60 5.49
C TYR A 312 23.71 4.39 4.73
N ASP A 313 24.31 5.42 5.33
CA ASP A 313 25.37 6.24 4.70
C ASP A 313 26.67 5.47 4.43
N TYR A 314 26.94 4.42 5.20
CA TYR A 314 28.10 3.57 5.01
C TYR A 314 27.91 2.63 3.82
N VAL A 315 26.70 2.11 3.63
CA VAL A 315 26.40 1.05 2.66
C VAL A 315 26.16 1.65 1.27
N ASP A 316 27.25 2.12 0.66
CA ASP A 316 27.30 2.72 -0.67
C ASP A 316 27.74 1.74 -1.78
N THR A 317 28.09 0.51 -1.41
CA THR A 317 28.69 -0.48 -2.32
C THR A 317 28.25 -1.89 -1.96
N GLU A 318 28.11 -2.74 -2.98
CA GLU A 318 27.75 -4.15 -2.77
C GLU A 318 28.82 -4.92 -1.98
N GLN A 319 30.10 -4.57 -2.14
CA GLN A 319 31.18 -5.21 -1.38
C GLN A 319 31.02 -5.02 0.13
N LYS A 320 30.47 -3.89 0.57
CA LYS A 320 30.21 -3.65 1.99
C LYS A 320 29.11 -4.54 2.55
N LEU A 321 28.12 -4.89 1.73
CA LEU A 321 27.06 -5.82 2.11
C LEU A 321 27.60 -7.25 2.33
N GLU A 322 28.70 -7.63 1.69
CA GLU A 322 29.33 -8.96 1.88
C GLU A 322 30.23 -9.05 3.11
N LYS A 323 30.44 -7.94 3.84
CA LYS A 323 31.29 -7.96 5.03
C LYS A 323 30.67 -8.86 6.11
N PRO A 324 31.44 -9.80 6.70
CA PRO A 324 30.95 -10.74 7.70
C PRO A 324 31.01 -10.18 9.13
N CYS A 325 30.99 -8.86 9.28
CA CYS A 325 31.05 -8.18 10.57
C CYS A 325 30.13 -6.97 10.58
N LEU A 326 29.68 -6.60 11.78
CA LEU A 326 29.03 -5.32 12.02
C LEU A 326 30.07 -4.19 11.84
N PRO A 327 29.74 -3.12 11.08
CA PRO A 327 30.60 -1.94 10.98
C PRO A 327 30.87 -1.29 12.34
N SER A 328 31.92 -0.48 12.44
CA SER A 328 32.23 0.22 13.69
C SER A 328 31.16 1.27 14.00
N LYS A 329 31.12 1.77 15.24
CA LYS A 329 30.12 2.77 15.65
C LYS A 329 30.20 4.06 14.82
N GLU A 330 31.41 4.41 14.39
CA GLU A 330 31.68 5.59 13.54
C GLU A 330 31.04 5.46 12.16
N ASP A 331 30.97 4.25 11.62
CA ASP A 331 30.35 3.96 10.31
C ASP A 331 28.81 4.16 10.34
N PHE A 332 28.19 4.28 11.51
CA PHE A 332 26.75 4.58 11.64
C PHE A 332 26.42 6.08 11.62
N PHE A 333 27.38 6.95 11.31
CA PHE A 333 27.14 8.38 11.20
C PHE A 333 26.11 8.72 10.10
N ASN A 334 25.04 9.40 10.47
CA ASN A 334 24.00 9.87 9.55
C ASN A 334 24.36 11.27 9.05
N LYS A 335 24.66 11.40 7.75
CA LYS A 335 25.05 12.68 7.16
C LYS A 335 23.89 13.65 7.01
N LEU A 336 22.69 13.14 6.74
CA LEU A 336 21.49 13.95 6.57
C LEU A 336 21.09 14.62 7.89
N GLY A 337 21.21 13.88 8.99
CA GLY A 337 20.89 14.33 10.34
C GLY A 337 22.08 14.86 11.13
N ASP A 338 23.27 14.90 10.54
CA ASP A 338 24.56 15.28 11.18
C ASP A 338 24.73 14.68 12.59
N THR A 339 24.42 13.39 12.74
CA THR A 339 24.29 12.73 14.04
C THR A 339 24.92 11.34 14.05
N HIS A 340 25.57 11.01 15.16
CA HIS A 340 26.04 9.65 15.44
C HIS A 340 24.94 8.80 16.06
N ILE A 341 25.03 7.49 15.87
CA ILE A 341 24.26 6.49 16.62
C ILE A 341 24.55 6.61 18.13
N SER A 342 23.53 6.37 18.97
CA SER A 342 23.75 6.29 20.42
C SER A 342 24.48 5.01 20.82
N ASP A 343 25.05 4.98 22.03
CA ASP A 343 25.67 3.77 22.58
C ASP A 343 24.66 2.64 22.76
N GLU A 344 23.44 2.95 23.21
CA GLU A 344 22.38 1.97 23.39
C GLU A 344 21.92 1.34 22.07
N ASP A 345 21.84 2.15 21.01
CA ASP A 345 21.43 1.70 19.67
C ASP A 345 22.50 0.83 19.03
N TYR A 346 23.77 1.17 19.22
CA TYR A 346 24.89 0.37 18.72
C TYR A 346 25.01 -0.97 19.48
N GLN A 347 24.89 -0.95 20.81
CA GLN A 347 24.87 -2.17 21.62
C GLN A 347 23.67 -3.08 21.26
N PHE A 348 22.52 -2.48 20.97
CA PHE A 348 21.36 -3.21 20.45
C PHE A 348 21.68 -3.86 19.09
N ALA A 349 22.30 -3.14 18.16
CA ALA A 349 22.71 -3.69 16.87
C ALA A 349 23.68 -4.88 17.02
N GLN A 350 24.65 -4.81 17.94
CA GLN A 350 25.55 -5.91 18.27
C GLN A 350 24.80 -7.13 18.80
N THR A 351 23.90 -6.92 19.77
CA THR A 351 23.09 -7.99 20.36
C THR A 351 22.26 -8.71 19.30
N VAL A 352 21.63 -7.94 18.40
CA VAL A 352 20.82 -8.47 17.32
C VAL A 352 21.68 -9.23 16.30
N TRP A 353 22.85 -8.71 15.94
CA TRP A 353 23.81 -9.37 15.04
C TRP A 353 24.20 -10.77 15.57
N ASP A 354 24.52 -10.85 16.86
CA ASP A 354 24.98 -12.08 17.50
C ASP A 354 23.83 -13.09 17.69
N LYS A 355 22.68 -12.65 18.20
CA LYS A 355 21.51 -13.51 18.45
C LYS A 355 20.91 -14.08 17.16
N LEU A 356 20.85 -13.28 16.09
CA LEU A 356 20.36 -13.73 14.78
C LEU A 356 21.43 -14.48 13.97
N LYS A 357 22.67 -14.57 14.47
CA LYS A 357 23.81 -15.21 13.78
C LYS A 357 23.96 -14.69 12.35
N VAL A 358 23.88 -13.37 12.21
CA VAL A 358 23.94 -12.70 10.91
C VAL A 358 25.29 -12.98 10.26
N LYS A 359 25.26 -13.46 9.01
CA LYS A 359 26.46 -13.86 8.28
C LYS A 359 27.15 -12.70 7.59
N THR A 360 26.38 -11.80 7.00
CA THR A 360 26.88 -10.64 6.26
C THR A 360 25.98 -9.43 6.48
N LEU A 361 26.53 -8.23 6.31
CA LEU A 361 25.78 -6.98 6.49
C LEU A 361 24.54 -6.88 5.58
N GLY A 362 24.58 -7.49 4.39
CA GLY A 362 23.44 -7.55 3.48
C GLY A 362 22.32 -8.49 3.92
N ASN A 363 22.56 -9.37 4.90
CA ASN A 363 21.51 -10.16 5.53
C ASN A 363 20.86 -9.42 6.73
N THR A 364 21.48 -8.36 7.25
CA THR A 364 20.98 -7.58 8.38
C THR A 364 19.57 -7.04 8.14
N PRO A 365 19.24 -6.41 6.99
CA PRO A 365 17.88 -5.94 6.72
C PRO A 365 16.87 -7.06 6.48
N MET A 366 17.34 -8.19 5.93
CA MET A 366 16.53 -9.39 5.73
C MET A 366 16.06 -9.99 7.06
N CYS A 367 16.85 -9.85 8.11
CA CYS A 367 16.53 -10.41 9.43
C CYS A 367 15.87 -9.40 10.37
N ILE A 368 16.06 -8.08 10.16
CA ILE A 368 15.74 -7.06 11.18
C ILE A 368 14.72 -6.01 10.70
N LEU A 369 14.74 -5.62 9.42
CA LEU A 369 13.97 -4.47 8.93
C LEU A 369 12.67 -4.84 8.21
N LYS A 370 12.59 -6.04 7.64
CA LYS A 370 11.46 -6.48 6.77
C LYS A 370 10.24 -7.04 7.51
N TRP A 371 10.24 -7.02 8.85
CA TRP A 371 9.25 -7.76 9.65
C TRP A 371 8.35 -6.89 10.54
N MET A 372 8.51 -5.58 10.42
CA MET A 372 7.71 -4.53 11.07
C MET A 372 6.88 -3.84 10.00
#